data_AF-A0A937DTB0-F1
#
_entry.id   AF-A0A937DTB0-F1
#
_cell.length_a   1.000
_cell.length_b   1.000
_cell.length_c   1.000
_cell.angle_alpha   90.00
_cell.angle_beta   90.00
_cell.angle_gamma   90.00
#
_symmetry.space_group_name_H-M   'P 1'
#
loop_
_entity.id
_entity.type
_entity.pdbx_description
1 polymer ?
#
loop_
_entity_poly.entity_id
_entity_poly.type
_entity_poly.pdbx_seq_one_letter_code
_entity_poly.pdbx_strand_id
1 'polypeptide(L)'
;MATDSQRRMLIRPLMKRRPDLVYHRQYVFLRPLTHYLRGVYFCPGRWSNEIELQPFAIPLFLGESGIYLAHGKLADGRRAFRYLHHGDWPEDPEAASRKVCEVIEHEALPQLAGLTSPEALSVHPAYGRKLEYAVLDPCFYGDYDTAQRAADSYLLYWSSGSPGWIDDPAEVRKRSLALRRRGKETYSTDFATEESRFHEEPWKRMEYLGMLLKTDRSRIPALLHDWEEFSVKSHKLEKYWTRTPFPCEARG
;
A
#
# COMPACT_ATOMS: atom_id res chain seq x y z
N MET A 1 5.17 -18.48 -14.79
CA MET A 1 3.96 -17.72 -14.49
C MET A 1 3.00 -17.89 -15.66
N ALA A 2 1.71 -18.09 -15.37
CA ALA A 2 0.67 -18.07 -16.40
C ALA A 2 0.77 -16.79 -17.25
N THR A 3 0.51 -16.88 -18.55
CA THR A 3 0.48 -15.72 -19.47
C THR A 3 -0.77 -14.86 -19.23
N ASP A 4 -0.82 -13.65 -19.80
CA ASP A 4 -2.03 -12.81 -19.73
C ASP A 4 -3.26 -13.52 -20.30
N SER A 5 -3.09 -14.23 -21.43
CA SER A 5 -4.17 -15.01 -22.04
C SER A 5 -4.69 -16.10 -21.11
N GLN A 6 -3.78 -16.84 -20.46
CA GLN A 6 -4.13 -17.90 -19.51
C GLN A 6 -4.84 -17.33 -18.26
N ARG A 7 -4.36 -16.23 -17.70
CA ARG A 7 -5.03 -15.55 -16.58
C ARG A 7 -6.44 -15.11 -16.95
N ARG A 8 -6.61 -14.48 -18.12
CA ARG A 8 -7.94 -14.07 -18.62
C ARG A 8 -8.88 -15.24 -18.78
N MET A 9 -8.40 -16.36 -19.30
CA MET A 9 -9.17 -17.60 -19.42
C MET A 9 -9.65 -18.06 -18.03
N LEU A 10 -8.73 -18.16 -17.06
CA LEU A 10 -9.03 -18.64 -15.69
C LEU A 10 -10.09 -17.79 -14.97
N ILE A 11 -10.07 -16.47 -15.14
CA ILE A 11 -11.00 -15.56 -14.45
C ILE A 11 -12.24 -15.18 -15.27
N ARG A 12 -12.35 -15.64 -16.52
CA ARG A 12 -13.44 -15.24 -17.43
C ARG A 12 -14.82 -15.43 -16.82
N PRO A 13 -15.13 -16.57 -16.16
CA PRO A 13 -16.44 -16.77 -15.53
C PRO A 13 -16.71 -15.76 -14.40
N LEU A 14 -15.67 -15.38 -13.64
CA LEU A 14 -15.79 -14.40 -12.56
C LEU A 14 -16.07 -12.99 -13.13
N MET A 15 -15.31 -12.57 -14.13
CA MET A 15 -15.48 -11.24 -14.74
C MET A 15 -16.87 -11.07 -15.40
N LYS A 16 -17.48 -12.17 -15.86
CA LYS A 16 -18.84 -12.14 -16.44
C LYS A 16 -19.93 -11.85 -15.40
N ARG A 17 -19.77 -12.33 -14.16
CA ARG A 17 -20.79 -12.24 -13.11
C ARG A 17 -20.54 -11.14 -12.08
N ARG A 18 -19.33 -10.59 -12.03
CA ARG A 18 -18.90 -9.52 -11.10
C ARG A 18 -18.52 -8.24 -11.84
N PRO A 19 -19.50 -7.39 -12.22
CA PRO A 19 -19.23 -6.14 -12.94
C PRO A 19 -18.51 -5.09 -12.09
N ASP A 20 -18.45 -5.29 -10.77
CA ASP A 20 -17.68 -4.52 -9.81
C ASP A 20 -16.16 -4.83 -9.84
N LEU A 21 -15.74 -5.85 -10.58
CA LEU A 21 -14.35 -6.24 -10.72
C LEU A 21 -13.72 -5.77 -12.02
N VAL A 22 -12.43 -5.49 -11.95
CA VAL A 22 -11.59 -5.13 -13.09
C VAL A 22 -10.40 -6.07 -13.16
N TYR A 23 -10.15 -6.63 -14.33
CA TYR A 23 -8.88 -7.27 -14.65
C TYR A 23 -7.94 -6.29 -15.37
N HIS A 24 -6.76 -6.08 -14.80
CA HIS A 24 -5.70 -5.27 -15.40
C HIS A 24 -4.34 -5.93 -15.18
N ARG A 25 -3.71 -6.38 -16.27
CA ARG A 25 -2.38 -7.03 -16.29
C ARG A 25 -2.30 -8.34 -15.49
N GLN A 26 -2.25 -8.22 -14.18
CA GLN A 26 -2.01 -9.30 -13.22
C GLN A 26 -2.83 -9.10 -11.95
N TYR A 27 -3.76 -8.14 -11.97
CA TYR A 27 -4.60 -7.77 -10.84
C TYR A 27 -6.07 -8.00 -11.22
N VAL A 28 -6.82 -8.57 -10.29
CA VAL A 28 -8.28 -8.50 -10.24
C VAL A 28 -8.65 -7.64 -9.05
N PHE A 29 -9.20 -6.45 -9.25
CA PHE A 29 -9.46 -5.50 -8.16
C PHE A 29 -10.87 -4.93 -8.18
N LEU A 30 -11.32 -4.47 -7.01
CA LEU A 30 -12.65 -3.93 -6.77
C LEU A 30 -12.77 -2.49 -7.25
N ARG A 31 -13.95 -2.15 -7.77
CA ARG A 31 -14.42 -0.77 -7.97
C ARG A 31 -15.34 -0.33 -6.81
N PRO A 32 -15.45 0.97 -6.53
CA PRO A 32 -14.66 2.06 -7.12
C PRO A 32 -13.20 2.03 -6.64
N LEU A 33 -12.29 2.46 -7.51
CA LEU A 33 -10.89 2.71 -7.16
C LEU A 33 -10.76 4.17 -6.73
N THR A 34 -10.66 4.38 -5.41
CA THR A 34 -10.54 5.71 -4.79
C THR A 34 -9.17 5.82 -4.11
N HIS A 35 -9.10 5.92 -2.79
CA HIS A 35 -7.86 6.04 -2.02
C HIS A 35 -7.09 4.74 -1.85
N TYR A 36 -7.74 3.59 -2.06
CA TYR A 36 -7.15 2.26 -1.86
C TYR A 36 -7.35 1.39 -3.09
N LEU A 37 -6.25 0.78 -3.57
CA LEU A 37 -6.28 -0.31 -4.53
C LEU A 37 -6.40 -1.64 -3.79
N ARG A 38 -7.49 -2.36 -4.04
CA ARG A 38 -7.90 -3.56 -3.27
C ARG A 38 -8.26 -4.68 -4.20
N GLY A 39 -7.57 -5.81 -4.11
CA GLY A 39 -7.77 -6.90 -5.05
C GLY A 39 -6.93 -8.12 -4.79
N VAL A 40 -6.84 -8.96 -5.82
CA VAL A 40 -6.02 -10.16 -5.88
C VAL A 40 -4.98 -10.01 -6.99
N TYR A 41 -3.74 -10.24 -6.63
CA TYR A 41 -2.59 -10.29 -7.52
C TYR A 41 -2.31 -11.74 -7.92
N PHE A 42 -2.07 -11.95 -9.21
CA PHE A 42 -1.52 -13.19 -9.75
C PHE A 42 0.01 -13.15 -9.63
N CYS A 43 0.56 -13.81 -8.61
CA CYS A 43 2.00 -13.81 -8.38
C CYS A 43 2.73 -14.71 -9.38
N PRO A 44 3.98 -14.36 -9.75
CA PRO A 44 4.89 -15.32 -10.33
C PRO A 44 5.19 -16.40 -9.27
N GLY A 45 4.67 -17.61 -9.48
CA GLY A 45 5.10 -18.78 -8.72
C GLY A 45 6.56 -19.15 -8.98
N ARG A 46 7.07 -20.11 -8.20
CA ARG A 46 8.44 -20.63 -8.36
C ARG A 46 8.61 -21.37 -9.69
N TRP A 47 7.52 -21.94 -10.21
CA TRP A 47 7.51 -22.67 -11.47
C TRP A 47 6.63 -22.01 -12.54
N SER A 48 6.88 -22.31 -13.82
CA SER A 48 6.22 -21.66 -14.95
C SER A 48 4.69 -21.85 -14.94
N ASN A 49 4.21 -22.97 -14.39
CA ASN A 49 2.82 -23.37 -14.44
C ASN A 49 2.09 -23.18 -13.11
N GLU A 50 2.71 -22.60 -12.09
CA GLU A 50 1.97 -22.33 -10.85
C GLU A 50 1.05 -21.13 -11.01
N ILE A 51 -0.12 -21.24 -10.37
CA ILE A 51 -1.02 -20.11 -10.15
C ILE A 51 -0.95 -19.79 -8.66
N GLU A 52 -0.37 -18.65 -8.33
CA GLU A 52 -0.41 -18.11 -6.99
C GLU A 52 -1.30 -16.87 -6.96
N LEU A 53 -2.25 -16.85 -6.01
CA LEU A 53 -3.15 -15.73 -5.79
C LEU A 53 -2.87 -15.10 -4.43
N GLN A 54 -2.78 -13.78 -4.43
CA GLN A 54 -2.43 -13.03 -3.25
C GLN A 54 -3.32 -11.79 -3.08
N PRO A 55 -4.03 -11.64 -1.96
CA PRO A 55 -4.91 -10.52 -1.73
C PRO A 55 -4.06 -9.33 -1.29
N PHE A 56 -4.50 -8.13 -1.62
CA PHE A 56 -3.78 -6.92 -1.28
C PHE A 56 -4.73 -5.73 -1.12
N ALA A 57 -4.34 -4.81 -0.24
CA ALA A 57 -4.97 -3.53 -0.05
C ALA A 57 -3.85 -2.51 0.18
N ILE A 58 -3.72 -1.54 -0.72
CA ILE A 58 -2.62 -0.56 -0.70
C ILE A 58 -3.21 0.85 -0.85
N PRO A 59 -2.83 1.78 0.03
CA PRO A 59 -3.19 3.18 -0.13
C PRO A 59 -2.47 3.76 -1.35
N LEU A 60 -3.23 4.35 -2.28
CA LEU A 60 -2.69 4.99 -3.47
C LEU A 60 -1.97 6.30 -3.14
N PHE A 61 -2.32 6.94 -2.03
CA PHE A 61 -1.65 8.13 -1.50
C PHE A 61 -0.31 7.84 -0.82
N LEU A 62 0.30 6.67 -1.06
CA LEU A 62 1.73 6.46 -0.80
C LEU A 62 2.60 7.26 -1.76
N GLY A 63 2.16 7.46 -3.00
CA GLY A 63 2.99 8.06 -4.06
C GLY A 63 4.09 7.12 -4.56
N GLU A 64 3.85 5.80 -4.51
CA GLU A 64 4.76 4.80 -5.07
C GLU A 64 4.50 4.54 -6.55
N SER A 65 5.57 4.28 -7.30
CA SER A 65 5.51 3.81 -8.69
C SER A 65 5.42 2.28 -8.81
N GLY A 66 5.64 1.56 -7.71
CA GLY A 66 5.60 0.10 -7.59
C GLY A 66 4.50 -0.40 -6.65
N ILE A 67 3.93 -1.57 -6.95
CA ILE A 67 3.02 -2.27 -6.04
C ILE A 67 3.88 -3.22 -5.20
N TYR A 68 4.39 -2.73 -4.08
CA TYR A 68 5.06 -3.59 -3.09
C TYR A 68 4.01 -4.26 -2.23
N LEU A 69 3.80 -5.54 -2.48
CA LEU A 69 2.90 -6.36 -1.69
C LEU A 69 3.57 -6.69 -0.36
N ALA A 70 3.28 -5.88 0.66
CA ALA A 70 3.71 -6.15 2.02
C ALA A 70 2.81 -7.24 2.62
N HIS A 71 3.39 -8.39 2.95
CA HIS A 71 2.68 -9.47 3.63
C HIS A 71 3.03 -9.47 5.10
N GLY A 72 2.02 -9.22 5.93
CA GLY A 72 2.09 -9.58 7.33
C GLY A 72 1.99 -11.10 7.48
N LYS A 73 2.72 -11.64 8.45
CA LYS A 73 2.29 -12.89 9.08
C LYS A 73 1.12 -12.54 10.00
N LEU A 74 0.06 -13.33 9.97
CA LEU A 74 -0.96 -13.32 11.00
C LEU A 74 -0.32 -13.60 12.36
N ALA A 75 -1.01 -13.24 13.45
CA ALA A 75 -0.50 -13.43 14.81
C ALA A 75 -0.15 -14.91 15.12
N ASP A 76 -0.79 -15.85 14.43
CA ASP A 76 -0.53 -17.29 14.52
C ASP A 76 0.60 -17.79 13.57
N GLY A 77 1.30 -16.86 12.91
CA GLY A 77 2.41 -17.15 11.99
C GLY A 77 1.99 -17.55 10.57
N ARG A 78 0.69 -17.76 10.30
CA ARG A 78 0.21 -18.05 8.94
C ARG A 78 0.33 -16.82 8.05
N ARG A 79 0.53 -17.01 6.75
CA ARG A 79 0.43 -15.89 5.80
C ARG A 79 -1.04 -15.52 5.63
N ALA A 80 -1.30 -14.22 5.53
CA ALA A 80 -2.52 -13.73 4.89
C ALA A 80 -2.77 -14.53 3.62
N PHE A 81 -3.95 -15.15 3.53
CA PHE A 81 -4.46 -15.96 2.43
C PHE A 81 -3.53 -16.06 1.20
N ARG A 82 -3.01 -17.27 0.96
CA ARG A 82 -2.16 -17.60 -0.20
C ARG A 82 -2.75 -18.85 -0.83
N TYR A 83 -3.36 -18.70 -2.00
CA TYR A 83 -3.77 -19.86 -2.79
C TYR A 83 -2.65 -20.20 -3.77
N LEU A 84 -2.24 -21.46 -3.77
CA LEU A 84 -1.28 -22.01 -4.71
C LEU A 84 -1.95 -23.19 -5.41
N HIS A 85 -2.05 -23.11 -6.74
CA HIS A 85 -2.37 -24.24 -7.58
C HIS A 85 -1.09 -24.74 -8.25
N HIS A 86 -0.88 -26.04 -8.19
CA HIS A 86 0.32 -26.67 -8.73
C HIS A 86 0.32 -26.69 -10.26
N GLY A 87 1.44 -27.10 -10.86
CA GLY A 87 1.71 -26.91 -12.29
C GLY A 87 0.85 -27.73 -13.26
N ASP A 88 -0.13 -28.46 -12.75
CA ASP A 88 -1.02 -29.40 -13.42
C ASP A 88 -2.35 -28.79 -13.89
N TRP A 89 -2.65 -27.52 -13.56
CA TRP A 89 -3.86 -26.88 -14.08
C TRP A 89 -4.04 -26.91 -15.62
N PRO A 90 -2.99 -26.97 -16.47
CA PRO A 90 -3.21 -27.08 -17.91
C PRO A 90 -3.88 -28.40 -18.33
N GLU A 91 -3.88 -29.42 -17.47
CA GLU A 91 -4.53 -30.71 -17.71
C GLU A 91 -6.06 -30.61 -17.57
N ASP A 92 -6.56 -29.75 -16.67
CA ASP A 92 -7.98 -29.41 -16.53
C ASP A 92 -8.16 -27.89 -16.27
N PRO A 93 -8.08 -27.07 -17.34
CA PRO A 93 -8.17 -25.61 -17.20
C PRO A 93 -9.56 -25.14 -16.73
N GLU A 94 -10.61 -25.94 -16.93
CA GLU A 94 -11.95 -25.60 -16.49
C GLU A 94 -12.11 -25.79 -14.98
N ALA A 95 -11.61 -26.89 -14.42
CA ALA A 95 -11.57 -27.08 -12.97
C ALA A 95 -10.70 -26.03 -12.29
N ALA A 96 -9.54 -25.72 -12.87
CA ALA A 96 -8.69 -24.66 -12.36
C ALA A 96 -9.38 -23.28 -12.41
N SER A 97 -10.09 -22.96 -13.50
CA SER A 97 -10.88 -21.74 -13.63
C SER A 97 -11.97 -21.67 -12.55
N ARG A 98 -12.75 -22.75 -12.35
CA ARG A 98 -13.77 -22.81 -11.29
C ARG A 98 -13.14 -22.52 -9.93
N LYS A 99 -12.06 -23.22 -9.59
CA LYS A 99 -11.41 -23.08 -8.28
C LYS A 99 -10.80 -21.69 -8.07
N VAL A 100 -10.10 -21.14 -9.06
CA VAL A 100 -9.56 -19.77 -9.01
C VAL A 100 -10.68 -18.76 -8.78
N CYS A 101 -11.80 -18.89 -9.51
CA CYS A 101 -12.92 -17.98 -9.36
C CYS A 101 -13.58 -18.09 -7.98
N GLU A 102 -13.80 -19.30 -7.46
CA GLU A 102 -14.35 -19.53 -6.12
C GLU A 102 -13.47 -18.92 -5.02
N VAL A 103 -12.16 -19.15 -5.12
CA VAL A 103 -11.15 -18.65 -4.17
C VAL A 103 -11.13 -17.12 -4.17
N ILE A 104 -11.13 -16.47 -5.34
CA ILE A 104 -11.20 -15.01 -5.41
C ILE A 104 -12.54 -14.53 -4.82
N GLU A 105 -13.65 -15.10 -5.25
CA GLU A 105 -14.99 -14.58 -4.96
C GLU A 105 -15.44 -14.77 -3.52
N HIS A 106 -15.21 -15.96 -2.96
CA HIS A 106 -15.76 -16.36 -1.67
C HIS A 106 -14.74 -16.31 -0.54
N GLU A 107 -13.45 -16.25 -0.84
CA GLU A 107 -12.40 -16.20 0.19
C GLU A 107 -11.68 -14.84 0.19
N ALA A 108 -11.18 -14.38 -0.96
CA ALA A 108 -10.38 -13.15 -1.02
C ALA A 108 -11.23 -11.87 -0.91
N LEU A 109 -12.20 -11.69 -1.80
CA LEU A 109 -12.96 -10.44 -1.92
C LEU A 109 -13.73 -10.03 -0.65
N PRO A 110 -14.34 -10.95 0.12
CA PRO A 110 -15.00 -10.58 1.37
C PRO A 110 -14.08 -9.89 2.38
N GLN A 111 -12.79 -10.26 2.40
CA GLN A 111 -11.79 -9.66 3.29
C GLN A 111 -11.32 -8.28 2.80
N LEU A 112 -11.52 -7.95 1.52
CA LEU A 112 -11.01 -6.74 0.87
C LEU A 112 -12.06 -5.64 0.72
N ALA A 113 -13.33 -6.02 0.68
CA ALA A 113 -14.45 -5.12 0.38
C ALA A 113 -14.57 -3.94 1.36
N GLY A 114 -14.19 -4.13 2.62
CA GLY A 114 -14.24 -3.10 3.67
C GLY A 114 -12.97 -2.27 3.84
N LEU A 115 -11.85 -2.61 3.17
CA LEU A 115 -10.53 -2.02 3.46
C LEU A 115 -10.30 -0.65 2.82
N THR A 116 -11.21 0.29 3.04
CA THR A 116 -11.23 1.61 2.37
C THR A 116 -10.64 2.75 3.21
N SER A 117 -10.11 2.46 4.39
CA SER A 117 -9.53 3.47 5.29
C SER A 117 -8.38 2.90 6.12
N PRO A 118 -7.58 3.77 6.76
CA PRO A 118 -6.55 3.34 7.70
C PRO A 118 -7.01 2.43 8.83
N GLU A 119 -8.16 2.69 9.47
CA GLU A 119 -8.73 1.86 10.55
C GLU A 119 -9.22 0.53 10.01
N ALA A 120 -9.86 0.55 8.84
CA ALA A 120 -10.26 -0.69 8.20
C ALA A 120 -9.03 -1.54 7.88
N LEU A 121 -7.90 -0.94 7.47
CA LEU A 121 -6.67 -1.69 7.25
C LEU A 121 -5.99 -2.13 8.56
N SER A 122 -6.08 -1.32 9.62
CA SER A 122 -5.39 -1.57 10.90
C SER A 122 -5.85 -2.84 11.60
N VAL A 123 -7.13 -3.21 11.45
CA VAL A 123 -7.72 -4.41 12.06
C VAL A 123 -7.40 -5.69 11.28
N HIS A 124 -6.76 -5.59 10.11
CA HIS A 124 -6.37 -6.74 9.29
C HIS A 124 -4.85 -6.90 9.21
N PRO A 125 -4.22 -7.63 10.17
CA PRO A 125 -2.75 -7.82 10.20
C PRO A 125 -2.19 -8.56 8.97
N ALA A 126 -3.08 -9.17 8.18
CA ALA A 126 -2.78 -9.81 6.92
C ALA A 126 -2.18 -8.86 5.86
N TYR A 127 -2.63 -7.61 5.84
CA TYR A 127 -2.20 -6.60 4.87
C TYR A 127 -1.14 -5.75 5.55
N GLY A 128 0.12 -6.14 5.37
CA GLY A 128 1.24 -5.65 6.18
C GLY A 128 1.27 -4.13 6.27
N ARG A 129 1.49 -3.60 7.47
CA ARG A 129 1.69 -2.17 7.69
C ARG A 129 3.12 -1.81 7.29
N LYS A 130 3.27 -0.92 6.31
CA LYS A 130 4.54 -0.25 6.09
C LYS A 130 4.74 0.81 7.17
N LEU A 131 5.98 1.18 7.45
CA LEU A 131 6.31 2.18 8.49
C LEU A 131 5.72 3.55 8.13
N GLU A 132 5.63 3.85 6.84
CA GLU A 132 5.04 5.06 6.25
C GLU A 132 3.57 5.24 6.68
N TYR A 133 2.85 4.14 6.94
CA TYR A 133 1.43 4.21 7.33
C TYR A 133 1.27 4.90 8.69
N ALA A 134 2.25 4.81 9.58
CA ALA A 134 2.22 5.54 10.84
C ALA A 134 2.19 7.07 10.63
N VAL A 135 2.73 7.56 9.52
CA VAL A 135 2.72 8.98 9.14
C VAL A 135 1.49 9.34 8.31
N LEU A 136 1.10 8.46 7.39
CA LEU A 136 0.03 8.72 6.43
C LEU A 136 -1.38 8.53 7.03
N ASP A 137 -1.57 7.56 7.92
CA ASP A 137 -2.86 7.28 8.54
C ASP A 137 -3.42 8.52 9.27
N PRO A 138 -2.65 9.25 10.10
CA PRO A 138 -3.16 10.46 10.73
C PRO A 138 -3.37 11.62 9.74
N CYS A 139 -2.53 11.74 8.70
CA CYS A 139 -2.72 12.72 7.62
C CYS A 139 -4.05 12.53 6.89
N PHE A 140 -4.47 11.29 6.67
CA PHE A 140 -5.77 10.95 6.06
C PHE A 140 -6.95 11.54 6.84
N TYR A 141 -6.81 11.64 8.17
CA TYR A 141 -7.84 12.19 9.08
C TYR A 141 -7.64 13.65 9.48
N GLY A 142 -6.54 14.27 9.07
CA GLY A 142 -6.18 15.63 9.46
C GLY A 142 -5.58 15.73 10.87
N ASP A 143 -5.19 14.62 11.49
CA ASP A 143 -4.44 14.62 12.75
C ASP A 143 -2.95 14.86 12.47
N TYR A 144 -2.65 16.10 12.06
CA TYR A 144 -1.31 16.50 11.65
C TYR A 144 -0.31 16.54 12.80
N ASP A 145 -0.75 16.69 14.05
CA ASP A 145 0.14 16.62 15.20
C ASP A 145 0.65 15.19 15.41
N THR A 146 -0.22 14.19 15.31
CA THR A 146 0.19 12.78 15.36
C THR A 146 1.06 12.41 14.15
N ALA A 147 0.67 12.86 12.94
CA ALA A 147 1.48 12.63 11.75
C ALA A 147 2.89 13.22 11.86
N GLN A 148 3.03 14.44 12.40
CA GLN A 148 4.32 15.08 12.58
C GLN A 148 5.23 14.30 13.53
N ARG A 149 4.70 13.84 14.68
CA ARG A 149 5.46 12.99 15.61
C ARG A 149 5.90 11.69 14.95
N ALA A 150 4.99 11.05 14.21
CA ALA A 150 5.30 9.83 13.49
C ALA A 150 6.37 10.04 12.39
N ALA A 151 6.34 11.17 11.68
CA ALA A 151 7.34 11.51 10.67
C ALA A 151 8.74 11.67 11.30
N ASP A 152 8.84 12.37 12.44
CA ASP A 152 10.11 12.53 13.15
C ASP A 152 10.67 11.16 13.61
N SER A 153 9.82 10.28 14.13
CA SER A 153 10.19 8.91 14.52
C SER A 153 10.61 8.05 13.34
N TYR A 154 9.88 8.14 12.23
CA TYR A 154 10.18 7.43 10.98
C TYR A 154 11.56 7.81 10.44
N LEU A 155 11.90 9.10 10.37
CA LEU A 155 13.21 9.56 9.88
C LEU A 155 14.35 9.15 10.82
N LEU A 156 14.10 9.13 12.13
CA LEU A 156 15.08 8.64 13.09
C LEU A 156 15.31 7.13 12.98
N TYR A 157 14.25 6.34 12.74
CA TYR A 157 14.37 4.90 12.48
C TYR A 157 15.37 4.64 11.36
N TRP A 158 15.17 5.31 10.22
CA TRP A 158 16.08 5.20 9.07
C TRP A 158 17.49 5.71 9.37
N SER A 159 17.63 6.80 10.12
CA SER A 159 18.95 7.39 10.44
C SER A 159 19.78 6.53 11.40
N SER A 160 19.11 5.84 12.31
CA SER A 160 19.76 5.07 13.37
C SER A 160 20.09 3.64 12.95
N GLY A 161 19.40 3.11 11.93
CA GLY A 161 19.36 1.68 11.62
C GLY A 161 18.80 0.85 12.79
N SER A 162 18.08 1.48 13.72
CA SER A 162 17.61 0.86 14.95
C SER A 162 16.23 0.22 14.72
N PRO A 163 16.00 -1.01 15.21
CA PRO A 163 14.74 -1.73 14.98
C PRO A 163 13.55 -1.22 15.81
N GLY A 164 13.71 -0.17 16.62
CA GLY A 164 12.69 0.28 17.57
C GLY A 164 11.99 1.56 17.13
N TRP A 165 10.67 1.50 16.96
CA TRP A 165 9.81 2.68 16.88
C TRP A 165 9.85 3.44 18.22
N ILE A 166 9.81 4.78 18.16
CA ILE A 166 9.90 5.65 19.33
C ILE A 166 8.70 6.59 19.31
N ASP A 167 7.84 6.52 20.32
CA ASP A 167 6.65 7.37 20.40
C ASP A 167 6.92 8.72 21.10
N ASP A 168 7.99 8.83 21.90
CA ASP A 168 8.34 10.03 22.66
C ASP A 168 9.18 11.03 21.83
N PRO A 169 8.66 12.22 21.49
CA PRO A 169 9.40 13.25 20.74
C PRO A 169 10.69 13.73 21.42
N ALA A 170 10.75 13.73 22.75
CA ALA A 170 11.95 14.14 23.48
C ALA A 170 13.08 13.13 23.28
N GLU A 171 12.77 11.83 23.34
CA GLU A 171 13.72 10.76 23.04
C GLU A 171 14.12 10.74 21.56
N VAL A 172 13.18 11.02 20.63
CA VAL A 172 13.50 11.19 19.20
C VAL A 172 14.53 12.30 19.00
N ARG A 173 14.31 13.47 19.60
CA ARG A 173 15.23 14.62 19.53
C ARG A 173 16.60 14.28 20.13
N LYS A 174 16.63 13.65 21.31
CA LYS A 174 17.86 13.25 22.00
C LYS A 174 18.69 12.27 21.16
N ARG A 175 18.07 11.26 20.56
CA ARG A 175 18.76 10.29 19.70
C ARG A 175 19.25 10.91 18.40
N SER A 176 18.44 11.75 17.76
CA SER A 176 18.85 12.48 16.56
C SER A 176 20.11 13.33 16.81
N LEU A 177 20.14 14.07 17.93
CA LEU A 177 21.33 14.83 18.35
C LEU A 177 22.55 13.92 18.61
N ALA A 178 22.35 12.75 19.22
CA ALA A 178 23.41 11.79 19.47
C ALA A 178 24.00 11.20 18.17
N LEU A 179 23.17 10.95 17.15
CA LEU A 179 23.63 10.50 15.83
C LEU A 179 24.44 11.58 15.12
N ARG A 180 23.96 12.83 15.12
CA ARG A 180 24.70 13.98 14.55
C ARG A 180 26.06 14.17 15.20
N ARG A 181 26.15 14.07 16.54
CA ARG A 181 27.43 14.14 17.28
C ARG A 181 28.41 13.04 16.91
N ARG A 182 27.94 11.90 16.40
CA ARG A 182 28.77 10.78 15.91
C ARG A 182 29.11 10.89 14.43
N GLY A 183 28.75 11.98 13.76
CA GLY A 183 28.97 12.18 12.33
C GLY A 183 28.14 11.24 11.44
N LYS A 184 27.07 10.63 11.99
CA LYS A 184 26.15 9.83 11.17
C LYS A 184 25.25 10.74 10.37
N GLU A 185 25.03 10.37 9.11
CA GLU A 185 24.01 11.00 8.27
C GLU A 185 22.65 10.85 8.97
N THR A 186 21.99 11.98 9.20
CA THR A 186 20.64 12.00 9.77
C THR A 186 19.68 12.48 8.71
N TYR A 187 18.71 11.65 8.37
CA TYR A 187 17.55 12.06 7.60
C TYR A 187 16.80 13.13 8.40
N SER A 188 16.42 14.22 7.73
CA SER A 188 15.81 15.38 8.36
C SER A 188 14.85 16.05 7.41
N THR A 189 13.74 16.55 7.96
CA THR A 189 12.82 17.43 7.24
C THR A 189 13.51 18.71 6.75
N ASP A 190 14.63 19.10 7.36
CA ASP A 190 15.39 20.31 7.00
C ASP A 190 16.06 20.21 5.62
N PHE A 191 16.24 18.99 5.11
CA PHE A 191 16.84 18.74 3.79
C PHE A 191 15.81 18.49 2.69
N ALA A 192 14.52 18.50 3.03
CA ALA A 192 13.47 18.24 2.08
C ALA A 192 13.35 19.39 1.07
N THR A 193 13.26 19.03 -0.20
CA THR A 193 13.03 19.95 -1.32
C THR A 193 11.81 19.49 -2.13
N GLU A 194 11.31 20.31 -3.06
CA GLU A 194 10.24 19.87 -3.98
C GLU A 194 10.64 18.62 -4.79
N GLU A 195 11.94 18.38 -5.05
CA GLU A 195 12.41 17.16 -5.71
C GLU A 195 12.15 15.91 -4.85
N SER A 196 12.08 16.06 -3.53
CA SER A 196 11.80 14.96 -2.59
C SER A 196 10.34 14.49 -2.67
N ARG A 197 9.45 15.30 -3.26
CA ARG A 197 8.00 15.05 -3.32
C ARG A 197 7.62 13.76 -4.04
N PHE A 198 8.31 13.39 -5.12
CA PHE A 198 8.01 12.17 -5.89
C PHE A 198 9.21 11.21 -5.95
N HIS A 199 10.06 11.27 -4.93
CA HIS A 199 11.28 10.46 -4.90
C HIS A 199 10.96 8.97 -4.75
N GLU A 200 11.71 8.09 -5.43
CA GLU A 200 11.50 6.64 -5.37
C GLU A 200 11.64 6.10 -3.95
N GLU A 201 12.70 6.53 -3.27
CA GLU A 201 12.93 6.23 -1.86
C GLU A 201 11.80 6.77 -0.96
N PRO A 202 11.13 5.90 -0.18
CA PRO A 202 10.00 6.32 0.63
C PRO A 202 10.38 7.31 1.72
N TRP A 203 11.59 7.21 2.27
CA TRP A 203 12.03 8.12 3.31
C TRP A 203 12.21 9.56 2.81
N LYS A 204 12.59 9.78 1.54
CA LYS A 204 12.63 11.12 0.93
C LYS A 204 11.24 11.75 0.82
N ARG A 205 10.23 10.95 0.45
CA ARG A 205 8.83 11.41 0.45
C ARG A 205 8.35 11.76 1.86
N MET A 206 8.74 10.97 2.86
CA MET A 206 8.42 11.27 4.27
C MET A 206 9.18 12.48 4.80
N GLU A 207 10.40 12.78 4.34
CA GLU A 207 11.10 14.05 4.63
C GLU A 207 10.27 15.24 4.14
N TYR A 208 9.77 15.17 2.89
CA TYR A 208 8.93 16.23 2.30
C TYR A 208 7.59 16.41 3.03
N LEU A 209 6.88 15.32 3.31
CA LEU A 209 5.64 15.38 4.10
C LEU A 209 5.91 15.91 5.52
N GLY A 210 6.99 15.45 6.16
CA GLY A 210 7.41 15.92 7.49
C GLY A 210 7.74 17.43 7.50
N MET A 211 8.34 17.95 6.43
CA MET A 211 8.56 19.38 6.25
C MET A 211 7.22 20.14 6.19
N LEU A 212 6.28 19.72 5.33
CA LEU A 212 4.96 20.38 5.23
C LEU A 212 4.18 20.31 6.56
N LEU A 213 4.25 19.19 7.28
CA LEU A 213 3.64 19.04 8.60
C LEU A 213 4.14 20.11 9.60
N LYS A 214 5.38 20.58 9.44
CA LYS A 214 5.99 21.63 10.29
C LYS A 214 5.74 23.05 9.78
N THR A 215 5.67 23.25 8.47
CA THR A 215 5.72 24.59 7.87
C THR A 215 4.41 25.03 7.21
N ASP A 216 3.68 24.12 6.58
CA ASP A 216 2.49 24.45 5.80
C ASP A 216 1.54 23.23 5.68
N ARG A 217 0.78 23.01 6.77
CA ARG A 217 -0.18 21.91 6.85
C ARG A 217 -1.34 22.05 5.85
N SER A 218 -1.62 23.26 5.36
CA SER A 218 -2.69 23.51 4.39
C SER A 218 -2.43 22.84 3.03
N ARG A 219 -1.16 22.55 2.72
CA ARG A 219 -0.75 21.86 1.47
C ARG A 219 -0.87 20.34 1.53
N ILE A 220 -1.12 19.75 2.70
CA ILE A 220 -1.12 18.29 2.86
C ILE A 220 -2.21 17.60 2.02
N PRO A 221 -3.48 18.05 2.01
CA PRO A 221 -4.49 17.39 1.19
C PRO A 221 -4.14 17.38 -0.31
N ALA A 222 -3.62 18.50 -0.82
CA ALA A 222 -3.14 18.59 -2.19
C ALA A 222 -2.02 17.57 -2.46
N LEU A 223 -1.01 17.48 -1.58
CA LEU A 223 0.06 16.49 -1.68
C LEU A 223 -0.47 15.05 -1.71
N LEU A 224 -1.44 14.71 -0.86
CA LEU A 224 -2.01 13.36 -0.83
C LEU A 224 -2.71 13.01 -2.16
N HIS A 225 -3.44 13.96 -2.74
CA HIS A 225 -4.04 13.79 -4.07
C HIS A 225 -2.99 13.65 -5.17
N ASP A 226 -1.91 14.42 -5.12
CA ASP A 226 -0.85 14.33 -6.10
C ASP A 226 -0.13 12.97 -6.04
N TRP A 227 0.06 12.44 -4.84
CA TRP A 227 0.57 11.09 -4.62
C TRP A 227 -0.38 10.00 -5.11
N GLU A 228 -1.67 10.15 -4.85
CA GLU A 228 -2.70 9.25 -5.39
C GLU A 228 -2.67 9.23 -6.92
N GLU A 229 -2.68 10.40 -7.55
CA GLU A 229 -2.63 10.54 -9.01
C GLU A 229 -1.32 9.95 -9.58
N PHE A 230 -0.19 10.19 -8.93
CA PHE A 230 1.11 9.64 -9.33
C PHE A 230 1.11 8.10 -9.31
N SER A 231 0.60 7.49 -8.24
CA SER A 231 0.49 6.03 -8.15
C SER A 231 -0.48 5.46 -9.18
N VAL A 232 -1.63 6.10 -9.39
CA VAL A 232 -2.61 5.71 -10.41
C VAL A 232 -1.99 5.73 -11.81
N LYS A 233 -1.26 6.79 -12.17
CA LYS A 233 -0.54 6.91 -13.44
C LYS A 233 0.55 5.86 -13.60
N SER A 234 1.37 5.67 -12.58
CA SER A 234 2.45 4.68 -12.58
C SER A 234 1.94 3.26 -12.82
N HIS A 235 0.73 2.94 -12.35
CA HIS A 235 0.08 1.64 -12.53
C HIS A 235 -0.85 1.55 -13.75
N LYS A 236 -1.00 2.63 -14.51
CA LYS A 236 -1.91 2.74 -15.66
C LYS A 236 -3.36 2.43 -15.29
N LEU A 237 -3.83 2.99 -14.17
CA LEU A 237 -5.15 2.76 -13.57
C LEU A 237 -6.13 3.93 -13.76
N GLU A 238 -5.73 4.98 -14.49
CA GLU A 238 -6.44 6.26 -14.63
C GLU A 238 -7.91 6.07 -15.02
N LYS A 239 -8.18 5.17 -15.97
CA LYS A 239 -9.54 4.88 -16.47
C LYS A 239 -10.49 4.24 -15.44
N TYR A 240 -9.95 3.74 -14.33
CA TYR A 240 -10.73 3.08 -13.28
C TYR A 240 -10.82 3.91 -12.01
N TRP A 241 -9.91 4.87 -11.86
CA TRP A 241 -9.79 5.72 -10.70
C TRP A 241 -10.75 6.91 -10.79
N THR A 242 -11.26 7.32 -9.63
CA THR A 242 -12.02 8.55 -9.49
C THR A 242 -11.49 9.26 -8.26
N ARG A 243 -10.96 10.48 -8.45
CA ARG A 243 -10.52 11.32 -7.34
C ARG A 243 -11.71 11.61 -6.43
N THR A 244 -11.56 11.30 -5.15
CA THR A 244 -12.56 11.58 -4.10
C THR A 244 -11.94 12.44 -3.02
N PRO A 245 -12.71 13.28 -2.30
CA PRO A 245 -12.15 14.06 -1.22
C PRO A 245 -11.61 13.19 -0.07
N PHE A 246 -10.48 13.59 0.52
CA PHE A 246 -9.97 12.97 1.75
C PHE A 246 -10.81 13.42 2.95
N PRO A 247 -10.94 12.59 4.02
CA PRO A 247 -11.66 13.01 5.23
C PRO A 247 -11.10 14.28 5.89
N CYS A 248 -9.80 14.55 5.76
CA CYS A 248 -9.18 15.77 6.26
C CYS A 248 -9.66 17.05 5.54
N GLU A 249 -10.17 16.96 4.32
CA GLU A 249 -10.70 18.10 3.55
C GLU A 249 -12.09 18.52 4.03
N ALA A 250 -12.85 17.61 4.65
CA ALA A 250 -14.19 17.91 5.18
C ALA A 250 -14.16 18.59 6.56
N ARG A 251 -12.99 18.69 7.19
CA ARG A 251 -12.81 19.24 8.54
C ARG A 251 -12.20 20.65 8.56
N GLY A 252 -11.86 21.20 7.39
CA GLY A 252 -11.24 22.52 7.20
C GLY A 252 -12.23 23.64 7.02
#